data_AF-A0A971RRY9-F1
#
_entry.id   AF-A0A971RRY9-F1
#
_cell.length_a   1.000
_cell.length_b   1.000
_cell.length_c   1.000
_cell.angle_alpha   90.00
_cell.angle_beta   90.00
_cell.angle_gamma   90.00
#
_symmetry.space_group_name_H-M   'P 1'
#
loop_
_entity.id
_entity.type
_entity.pdbx_description
1 polymer ?
#
loop_
_entity_poly.entity_id
_entity_poly.type
_entity_poly.pdbx_seq_one_letter_code
_entity_poly.pdbx_strand_id
1 'polypeptide(L)'
;MRKINLSLVLVLTAAALVTGLWMGRGYATSAAPGSERDPLVSKSYVDDAIAKLATQLEDIGLPGIDPENPPAANTKLTVVSVAAGKRLIAYEGTEFILRSGKATAIGSAAGGIPDLTGGKDLPNNAAIPANHLLLFPRSDQRGIKATTNIIVMVRGEYTIEP
;
A
#
# COMPACT_ATOMS: atom_id res chain seq x y z
N MET A 1 -66.37 -43.83 4.57
CA MET A 1 -65.12 -43.31 5.18
C MET A 1 -64.00 -44.33 4.97
N ARG A 2 -63.03 -44.05 4.10
CA ARG A 2 -61.90 -44.96 3.85
C ARG A 2 -60.97 -44.93 5.08
N LYS A 3 -60.83 -46.06 5.77
CA LYS A 3 -59.91 -46.20 6.91
C LYS A 3 -58.48 -46.15 6.36
N ILE A 4 -57.72 -45.13 6.72
CA ILE A 4 -56.31 -45.01 6.33
C ILE A 4 -55.52 -45.96 7.23
N ASN A 5 -54.75 -46.87 6.62
CA ASN A 5 -53.93 -47.82 7.36
C ASN A 5 -52.72 -47.08 7.95
N LEU A 6 -52.76 -46.82 9.26
CA LEU A 6 -51.75 -46.04 9.98
C LEU A 6 -50.34 -46.62 9.82
N SER A 7 -50.23 -47.95 9.73
CA SER A 7 -48.98 -48.66 9.45
C SER A 7 -48.38 -48.34 8.07
N LEU A 8 -49.21 -48.18 7.04
CA LEU A 8 -48.76 -47.81 5.69
C LEU A 8 -48.23 -46.38 5.65
N VAL A 9 -48.89 -45.46 6.36
CA VAL A 9 -48.46 -44.06 6.46
C VAL A 9 -47.10 -43.94 7.15
N LEU A 10 -46.88 -44.70 8.22
CA LEU A 10 -45.62 -44.69 8.97
C LEU A 10 -44.42 -45.20 8.13
N VAL A 11 -44.65 -46.22 7.29
CA VAL A 11 -43.61 -46.76 6.41
C VAL A 11 -43.25 -45.77 5.30
N LEU A 12 -44.25 -45.11 4.72
CA LEU A 12 -44.04 -44.08 3.69
C LEU A 12 -43.30 -42.86 4.22
N THR A 13 -43.61 -42.40 5.44
CA THR A 13 -42.89 -41.27 6.06
C THR A 13 -41.47 -41.64 6.44
N ALA A 14 -41.22 -42.85 6.94
CA ALA A 14 -39.87 -43.33 7.21
C ALA A 14 -39.04 -43.45 5.92
N ALA A 15 -39.61 -43.96 4.83
CA ALA A 15 -38.94 -44.04 3.53
C ALA A 15 -38.63 -42.64 2.95
N ALA A 16 -39.55 -41.69 3.09
CA ALA A 16 -39.34 -40.30 2.69
C ALA A 16 -38.24 -39.61 3.51
N LEU A 17 -38.16 -39.90 4.82
CA LEU A 17 -37.10 -39.38 5.68
C LEU A 17 -35.73 -39.97 5.34
N VAL A 18 -35.65 -41.28 5.08
CA VAL A 18 -34.39 -41.92 4.68
C VAL A 18 -33.92 -41.39 3.33
N THR A 19 -34.80 -41.29 2.34
CA THR A 19 -34.45 -40.72 1.02
C THR A 19 -34.06 -39.25 1.11
N GLY A 20 -34.75 -38.45 1.93
CA GLY A 20 -34.36 -37.07 2.22
C GLY A 20 -32.98 -36.95 2.89
N LEU A 21 -32.64 -37.89 3.78
CA LEU A 21 -31.33 -37.95 4.44
C LEU A 21 -30.19 -38.32 3.47
N TRP A 22 -30.47 -39.16 2.47
CA TRP A 22 -29.53 -39.51 1.40
C TRP A 22 -29.35 -38.37 0.39
N MET A 23 -30.42 -37.66 0.04
CA MET A 23 -30.38 -36.52 -0.89
C MET A 23 -29.76 -35.26 -0.27
N GLY A 24 -29.83 -35.10 1.06
CA GLY A 24 -29.26 -33.95 1.79
C GLY A 24 -27.74 -33.99 2.00
N ARG A 25 -27.05 -35.06 1.60
CA ARG A 25 -25.58 -35.19 1.68
C ARG A 25 -24.95 -34.52 0.46
N GLY A 26 -24.99 -33.19 0.40
CA GLY A 26 -24.18 -32.43 -0.55
C GLY A 26 -22.70 -32.73 -0.32
N TYR A 27 -21.99 -33.20 -1.33
CA TYR A 27 -20.53 -33.40 -1.26
C TYR A 27 -19.86 -32.03 -1.14
N ALA A 28 -19.48 -31.64 0.07
CA ALA A 28 -18.58 -30.53 0.29
C ALA A 28 -17.19 -30.93 -0.24
N THR A 29 -16.95 -30.64 -1.52
CA THR A 29 -15.63 -30.77 -2.15
C THR A 29 -14.77 -29.63 -1.63
N SER A 30 -14.03 -29.89 -0.55
CA SER A 30 -12.89 -29.06 -0.20
C SER A 30 -11.91 -29.11 -1.38
N ALA A 31 -11.47 -27.94 -1.85
CA ALA A 31 -10.43 -27.83 -2.86
C ALA A 31 -9.11 -28.32 -2.23
N ALA A 32 -8.87 -29.63 -2.34
CA ALA A 32 -7.58 -30.20 -2.01
C ALA A 32 -6.59 -29.82 -3.12
N PRO A 33 -5.31 -29.57 -2.78
CA PRO A 33 -4.27 -29.37 -3.78
C PRO A 33 -4.23 -30.54 -4.77
N GLY A 34 -4.28 -30.23 -6.06
CA GLY A 34 -4.41 -31.20 -7.16
C GLY A 34 -5.84 -31.55 -7.58
N SER A 35 -6.85 -30.86 -7.08
CA SER A 35 -8.24 -31.00 -7.56
C SER A 35 -8.50 -30.21 -8.84
N GLU A 36 -9.63 -30.45 -9.52
CA GLU A 36 -10.03 -29.66 -10.68
C GLU A 36 -10.14 -28.14 -10.39
N ARG A 37 -10.38 -27.77 -9.13
CA ARG A 37 -10.45 -26.36 -8.69
C ARG A 37 -9.12 -25.79 -8.24
N ASP A 38 -8.12 -26.64 -7.97
CA ASP A 38 -6.78 -26.26 -7.54
C ASP A 38 -5.75 -27.25 -8.12
N PRO A 39 -5.44 -27.16 -9.42
CA PRO A 39 -4.52 -28.09 -10.07
C PRO A 39 -3.08 -27.84 -9.61
N LEU A 40 -2.30 -28.92 -9.48
CA LEU A 40 -0.86 -28.79 -9.21
C LEU A 40 -0.15 -28.27 -10.46
N VAL A 41 0.68 -27.24 -10.28
CA VAL A 41 1.57 -26.71 -11.33
C VAL A 41 3.03 -26.97 -10.95
N SER A 42 3.90 -27.14 -11.95
CA SER A 42 5.33 -27.29 -11.70
C SER A 42 5.95 -25.95 -11.27
N LYS A 43 7.00 -26.02 -10.46
CA LYS A 43 7.78 -24.81 -10.10
C LYS A 43 8.23 -24.05 -11.35
N SER A 44 8.73 -24.76 -12.36
CA SER A 44 9.18 -24.14 -13.62
C SER A 44 8.08 -23.36 -14.35
N TYR A 45 6.83 -23.84 -14.34
CA TYR A 45 5.72 -23.12 -14.96
C TYR A 45 5.43 -21.80 -14.25
N VAL A 46 5.49 -21.81 -12.92
CA VAL A 46 5.31 -20.59 -12.11
C VAL A 46 6.47 -19.62 -12.34
N ASP A 47 7.71 -20.11 -12.33
CA ASP A 47 8.89 -19.30 -12.61
C ASP A 47 8.82 -18.66 -14.01
N ASP A 48 8.45 -19.43 -15.04
CA ASP A 48 8.29 -18.95 -16.42
C ASP A 48 7.16 -17.91 -16.56
N ALA A 49 6.05 -18.11 -15.84
CA ALA A 49 4.93 -17.18 -15.84
C ALA A 49 5.30 -15.84 -15.18
N ILE A 50 6.05 -15.88 -14.08
CA ILE A 50 6.57 -14.69 -13.39
C ILE A 50 7.57 -13.96 -14.28
N ALA A 51 8.48 -14.69 -14.94
CA ALA A 51 9.46 -14.10 -15.85
C ALA A 51 8.78 -13.39 -17.03
N LYS A 52 7.76 -14.00 -17.64
CA LYS A 52 6.97 -13.37 -18.71
C LYS A 52 6.24 -12.12 -18.21
N LEU A 53 5.64 -12.16 -17.03
CA LEU A 53 4.98 -11.00 -16.45
C LEU A 53 5.99 -9.87 -16.20
N ALA A 54 7.17 -10.17 -15.66
CA ALA A 54 8.23 -9.19 -15.44
C ALA A 54 8.62 -8.47 -16.74
N THR A 55 8.79 -9.21 -17.84
CA THR A 55 9.08 -8.61 -19.17
C THR A 55 7.95 -7.70 -19.67
N GLN A 56 6.69 -8.09 -19.46
CA GLN A 56 5.54 -7.25 -19.86
C GLN A 56 5.42 -5.97 -19.02
N LEU A 57 5.87 -6.01 -17.76
CA LEU A 57 5.88 -4.86 -16.87
C LEU A 57 7.03 -3.88 -17.19
N GLU A 58 8.14 -4.38 -17.71
CA GLU A 58 9.25 -3.56 -18.21
C GLU A 58 8.82 -2.71 -19.42
N ASP A 59 8.05 -3.29 -20.35
CA ASP A 59 7.53 -2.59 -21.53
C ASP A 59 6.58 -1.42 -21.19
N ILE A 60 5.94 -1.42 -20.01
CA ILE A 60 5.06 -0.34 -19.55
C ILE A 60 5.78 0.71 -18.67
N GLY A 61 7.09 0.57 -18.46
CA GLY A 61 7.91 1.56 -17.74
C GLY A 61 7.69 1.61 -16.23
N LEU A 62 7.14 0.55 -15.61
CA LEU A 62 7.14 0.41 -14.16
C LEU A 62 8.53 -0.09 -13.71
N PRO A 63 9.08 0.40 -12.57
CA PRO A 63 10.30 -0.17 -12.01
C PRO A 63 10.10 -1.67 -11.80
N GLY A 64 11.03 -2.47 -12.33
CA GLY A 64 10.94 -3.93 -12.34
C GLY A 64 10.57 -4.47 -10.97
N ILE A 65 9.53 -5.30 -10.92
CA ILE A 65 9.19 -6.06 -9.73
C ILE A 65 10.26 -7.15 -9.61
N ASP A 66 11.32 -6.89 -8.87
CA ASP A 66 12.21 -7.94 -8.39
C ASP A 66 11.41 -8.77 -7.36
N PRO A 67 11.09 -10.05 -7.64
CA PRO A 67 10.30 -10.89 -6.74
C PRO A 67 11.01 -11.18 -5.41
N GLU A 68 12.35 -11.08 -5.38
CA GLU A 68 13.18 -11.27 -4.19
C GLU A 68 13.43 -9.95 -3.45
N ASN A 69 13.36 -8.81 -4.15
CA ASN A 69 13.56 -7.49 -3.57
C ASN A 69 12.55 -6.47 -4.14
N PRO A 70 11.26 -6.53 -3.72
CA PRO A 70 10.24 -5.63 -4.26
C PRO A 70 10.67 -4.18 -4.04
N PRO A 71 10.49 -3.28 -5.02
CA PRO A 71 10.83 -1.88 -4.86
C PRO A 71 10.13 -1.36 -3.60
N ALA A 72 10.92 -1.04 -2.58
CA ALA A 72 10.42 -0.56 -1.32
C ALA A 72 9.82 0.83 -1.56
N ALA A 73 8.53 0.90 -1.84
CA ALA A 73 7.79 2.15 -1.80
C ALA A 73 8.02 2.75 -0.40
N ASN A 74 8.80 3.82 -0.32
CA ASN A 74 9.25 4.46 0.92
C ASN A 74 8.12 5.24 1.61
N THR A 75 6.99 4.57 1.82
CA THR A 75 5.78 5.09 2.49
C THR A 75 5.96 5.25 4.00
N LYS A 76 7.07 4.77 4.55
CA LYS A 76 7.42 4.88 5.97
C LYS A 76 7.74 6.33 6.33
N LEU A 77 7.05 6.85 7.35
CA LEU A 77 7.45 8.08 8.02
C LEU A 77 8.68 7.81 8.90
N THR A 78 9.74 8.57 8.67
CA THR A 78 10.98 8.54 9.45
C THR A 78 11.16 9.85 10.20
N VAL A 79 11.89 9.80 11.32
CA VAL A 79 12.21 10.98 12.13
C VAL A 79 13.66 11.34 11.85
N VAL A 80 13.88 12.57 11.36
CA VAL A 80 15.18 13.07 10.93
C VAL A 80 15.56 14.26 11.81
N SER A 81 16.75 14.21 12.39
CA SER A 81 17.35 15.33 13.12
C SER A 81 18.27 16.10 12.18
N VAL A 82 18.09 17.42 12.09
CA VAL A 82 18.91 18.29 11.23
C VAL A 82 19.49 19.41 12.08
N ALA A 83 20.81 19.56 12.02
CA ALA A 83 21.52 20.59 12.77
C ALA A 83 21.27 22.00 12.19
N ALA A 84 21.38 23.03 13.03
CA ALA A 84 21.28 24.42 12.58
C ALA A 84 22.25 24.73 11.43
N GLY A 85 21.80 25.53 10.47
CA GLY A 85 22.54 25.92 9.28
C GLY A 85 22.36 24.98 8.09
N LYS A 86 22.08 23.69 8.32
CA LYS A 86 21.95 22.67 7.28
C LYS A 86 20.66 22.81 6.48
N ARG A 87 20.68 22.28 5.26
CA ARG A 87 19.55 22.23 4.34
C ARG A 87 19.05 20.79 4.23
N LEU A 88 17.74 20.61 4.32
CA LEU A 88 17.07 19.35 4.05
C LEU A 88 16.35 19.50 2.71
N ILE A 89 16.93 18.94 1.66
CA ILE A 89 16.43 19.02 0.28
C ILE A 89 15.55 17.81 -0.01
N ALA A 90 14.37 18.07 -0.55
CA ALA A 90 13.38 17.05 -0.85
C ALA A 90 13.45 16.66 -2.33
N TYR A 91 13.19 15.39 -2.61
CA TYR A 91 12.93 14.90 -3.96
C TYR A 91 11.42 14.93 -4.26
N GLU A 92 11.07 14.58 -5.50
CA GLU A 92 9.69 14.47 -5.94
C GLU A 92 8.86 13.51 -5.07
N GLY A 93 7.64 13.93 -4.73
CA GLY A 93 6.71 13.14 -3.91
C GLY A 93 7.03 13.13 -2.42
N THR A 94 8.10 13.79 -1.98
CA THR A 94 8.47 13.84 -0.56
C THR A 94 7.54 14.74 0.24
N GLU A 95 7.31 14.39 1.50
CA GLU A 95 6.47 15.11 2.45
C GLU A 95 7.25 15.38 3.75
N PHE A 96 7.23 16.63 4.22
CA PHE A 96 7.85 17.02 5.50
C PHE A 96 6.83 17.54 6.51
N ILE A 97 7.08 17.25 7.79
CA ILE A 97 6.42 17.90 8.92
C ILE A 97 7.49 18.34 9.92
N LEU A 98 7.62 19.66 10.14
CA LEU A 98 8.51 20.21 11.16
C LEU A 98 7.90 19.95 12.55
N ARG A 99 8.57 19.14 13.38
CA ARG A 99 8.10 18.74 14.72
C ARG A 99 8.78 19.49 15.86
N SER A 100 9.97 20.02 15.64
CA SER A 100 10.66 20.89 16.62
C SER A 100 11.63 21.86 15.96
N GLY A 101 11.96 22.94 16.66
CA GLY A 101 12.89 23.98 16.21
C GLY A 101 12.27 24.92 15.15
N LYS A 102 13.13 25.60 14.40
CA LYS A 102 12.72 26.60 13.39
C LYS A 102 13.45 26.37 12.07
N ALA A 103 12.74 26.47 10.96
CA ALA A 103 13.29 26.37 9.62
C ALA A 103 12.68 27.42 8.67
N THR A 104 13.35 27.69 7.56
CA THR A 104 12.83 28.52 6.46
C THR A 104 12.70 27.72 5.17
N ALA A 105 11.70 28.05 4.36
CA ALA A 105 11.47 27.44 3.06
C ALA A 105 12.62 27.73 2.08
N ILE A 106 13.00 26.70 1.33
CA ILE A 106 13.83 26.80 0.13
C ILE A 106 12.90 26.55 -1.05
N GLY A 107 12.56 27.61 -1.79
CA GLY A 107 11.77 27.52 -3.01
C GLY A 107 12.63 27.22 -4.25
N SER A 108 11.98 27.04 -5.39
CA SER A 108 12.62 26.91 -6.70
C SER A 108 12.26 28.10 -7.61
N ALA A 109 12.82 28.13 -8.83
CA ALA A 109 12.38 29.05 -9.87
C ALA A 109 10.90 28.86 -10.27
N ALA A 110 10.34 27.67 -10.03
CA ALA A 110 8.95 27.33 -10.36
C ALA A 110 7.96 27.56 -9.20
N GLY A 111 8.38 28.20 -8.10
CA GLY A 111 7.52 28.55 -6.96
C GLY A 111 8.03 28.08 -5.59
N GLY A 112 7.20 28.27 -4.58
CA GLY A 112 7.46 27.98 -3.17
C GLY A 112 7.23 26.51 -2.77
N ILE A 113 6.87 26.27 -1.52
CA ILE A 113 6.55 24.94 -1.00
C ILE A 113 5.05 24.88 -0.68
N PRO A 114 4.28 23.97 -1.32
CA PRO A 114 2.90 23.71 -0.94
C PRO A 114 2.75 23.30 0.52
N ASP A 115 2.12 24.16 1.32
CA ASP A 115 1.65 23.86 2.68
C ASP A 115 0.20 23.41 2.60
N LEU A 116 -0.01 22.10 2.64
CA LEU A 116 -1.34 21.48 2.48
C LEU A 116 -2.23 21.68 3.70
N THR A 117 -1.63 21.90 4.88
CA THR A 117 -2.38 22.17 6.11
C THR A 117 -2.83 23.63 6.17
N GLY A 118 -1.98 24.56 5.72
CA GLY A 118 -2.24 25.99 5.70
C GLY A 118 -2.94 26.48 4.43
N GLY A 119 -3.05 25.63 3.39
CA GLY A 119 -3.72 25.95 2.12
C GLY A 119 -3.02 27.04 1.31
N LYS A 120 -1.67 27.10 1.37
CA LYS A 120 -0.89 28.17 0.74
C LYS A 120 0.44 27.67 0.20
N ASP A 121 1.03 28.44 -0.70
CA ASP A 121 2.40 28.22 -1.16
C ASP A 121 3.36 29.06 -0.31
N LEU A 122 4.36 28.42 0.31
CA LEU A 122 5.36 29.09 1.15
C LEU A 122 6.49 29.63 0.26
N PRO A 123 6.63 30.96 0.09
CA PRO A 123 7.69 31.51 -0.75
C PRO A 123 9.07 31.27 -0.15
N ASN A 124 10.11 31.47 -0.96
CA ASN A 124 11.49 31.32 -0.50
C ASN A 124 11.77 32.18 0.74
N ASN A 125 12.49 31.61 1.72
CA ASN A 125 12.76 32.17 3.04
C ASN A 125 11.56 32.34 3.99
N ALA A 126 10.34 31.94 3.60
CA ALA A 126 9.21 31.94 4.53
C ALA A 126 9.48 31.02 5.72
N ALA A 127 9.02 31.40 6.92
CA ALA A 127 9.11 30.54 8.09
C ALA A 127 8.25 29.28 7.87
N ILE A 128 8.82 28.10 8.14
CA ILE A 128 8.10 26.84 8.09
C ILE A 128 7.20 26.73 9.33
N PRO A 129 5.87 26.64 9.17
CA PRO A 129 4.98 26.42 10.29
C PRO A 129 5.20 25.03 10.91
N ALA A 130 5.24 24.95 12.24
CA ALA A 130 5.33 23.66 12.92
C ALA A 130 4.05 22.84 12.72
N ASN A 131 4.19 21.53 12.53
CA ASN A 131 3.09 20.57 12.40
C ASN A 131 2.25 20.67 11.13
N HIS A 132 2.71 21.44 10.14
CA HIS A 132 2.08 21.50 8.82
C HIS A 132 2.65 20.42 7.89
N LEU A 133 1.78 19.85 7.05
CA LEU A 133 2.17 18.93 5.99
C LEU A 133 2.65 19.72 4.77
N LEU A 134 3.95 19.61 4.49
CA LEU A 134 4.57 20.20 3.31
C LEU A 134 4.75 19.14 2.23
N LEU A 135 4.35 19.44 1.00
CA LEU A 135 4.50 18.54 -0.15
C LEU A 135 5.53 19.08 -1.14
N PHE A 136 6.44 18.23 -1.59
CA PHE A 136 7.47 18.56 -2.57
C PHE A 136 7.16 17.85 -3.90
N PRO A 137 6.58 18.56 -4.89
CA PRO A 137 6.03 17.91 -6.08
C PRO A 137 7.09 17.49 -7.10
N ARG A 138 8.31 18.01 -7.03
CA ARG A 138 9.38 17.79 -8.01
C ARG A 138 10.75 17.79 -7.34
N SER A 139 11.69 17.11 -7.97
CA SER A 139 13.12 17.15 -7.62
C SER A 139 13.79 18.41 -8.18
N ASP A 140 13.41 19.60 -7.68
CA ASP A 140 13.83 20.91 -8.18
C ASP A 140 14.55 21.78 -7.14
N GLN A 141 15.27 21.14 -6.22
CA GLN A 141 16.06 21.76 -5.14
C GLN A 141 15.23 22.50 -4.07
N ARG A 142 13.91 22.25 -4.01
CA ARG A 142 13.08 22.67 -2.88
C ARG A 142 13.42 21.90 -1.62
N GLY A 143 13.21 22.54 -0.49
CA GLY A 143 13.52 21.95 0.81
C GLY A 143 13.32 22.93 1.95
N ILE A 144 13.92 22.65 3.10
CA ILE A 144 13.91 23.56 4.24
C ILE A 144 15.32 23.78 4.76
N LYS A 145 15.62 25.01 5.20
CA LYS A 145 16.87 25.36 5.86
C LYS A 145 16.65 25.45 7.37
N ALA A 146 17.38 24.66 8.13
CA ALA A 146 17.33 24.67 9.59
C ALA A 146 17.95 25.96 10.14
N THR A 147 17.18 26.78 10.86
CA THR A 147 17.70 27.98 11.55
C THR A 147 18.11 27.68 12.99
N THR A 148 17.53 26.65 13.59
CA THR A 148 17.97 26.01 14.83
C THR A 148 18.21 24.52 14.57
N ASN A 149 18.61 23.75 15.58
CA ASN A 149 18.45 22.30 15.50
C ASN A 149 16.95 21.98 15.36
N ILE A 150 16.60 21.10 14.42
CA ILE A 150 15.22 20.74 14.13
C ILE A 150 15.03 19.23 14.12
N ILE A 151 13.79 18.81 14.39
CA ILE A 151 13.31 17.45 14.13
C ILE A 151 12.23 17.55 13.06
N VAL A 152 12.37 16.74 12.01
CA VAL A 152 11.46 16.70 10.86
C VAL A 152 10.97 15.27 10.71
N MET A 153 9.67 15.08 10.60
CA MET A 153 9.11 13.82 10.10
C MET A 153 9.11 13.86 8.58
N VAL A 154 9.62 12.81 7.96
CA VAL A 154 9.83 12.73 6.51
C VAL A 154 9.23 11.44 5.97
N ARG A 155 8.45 11.55 4.89
CA ARG A 155 8.09 10.45 4.00
C ARG A 155 8.63 10.78 2.62
N GLY A 156 9.28 9.83 1.95
CA GLY A 156 9.95 10.08 0.67
C GLY A 156 11.46 10.28 0.79
N GLU A 157 12.09 10.53 -0.34
CA GLU A 157 13.55 10.70 -0.45
C GLU A 157 13.99 12.13 -0.12
N TYR A 158 15.16 12.27 0.48
CA TYR A 158 15.74 13.55 0.84
C TYR A 158 17.27 13.49 0.89
N THR A 159 17.93 14.65 0.87
CA THR A 159 19.36 14.80 1.15
C THR A 159 19.58 15.90 2.19
N ILE A 160 20.59 15.73 3.03
CA ILE A 160 21.03 16.75 3.99
C ILE A 160 22.32 17.38 3.45
N GLU A 161 22.28 18.68 3.21
CA GLU A 161 23.38 19.46 2.64
C GLU A 161 23.92 20.50 3.64
N PRO A 162 25.16 20.99 3.44
CA PRO A 162 25.75 22.06 4.22
C PRO A 162 24.93 23.34 4.35
#